data_AF-A0A1Y1QA82-F1
#
_entry.id   AF-A0A1Y1QA82-F1
#
_cell.length_a   1.000
_cell.length_b   1.000
_cell.length_c   1.000
_cell.angle_alpha   90.00
_cell.angle_beta   90.00
_cell.angle_gamma   90.00
#
_symmetry.space_group_name_H-M   'P 1'
#
loop_
_entity.id
_entity.type
_entity.pdbx_description
1 polymer ?
#
loop_
_entity_poly.entity_id
_entity_poly.type
_entity_poly.pdbx_seq_one_letter_code
_entity_poly.pdbx_strand_id
1 'polypeptide(L)'
;MYIQCRIYFQNDSAVVLLNSVLVELLALQLGEYPHSAEAKVAVQRWLGAAVRNRFGHLMGKDDPVEEWARLCLSEAVLGHR
;
A
#
# COMPACT_ATOMS: atom_id res chain seq x y z
N MET A 1 10.80 -7.05 9.23
CA MET A 1 9.49 -7.68 9.54
C MET A 1 8.52 -7.30 8.44
N TYR A 2 7.70 -8.24 7.96
CA TYR A 2 6.71 -8.00 6.90
C TYR A 2 5.31 -8.13 7.46
N ILE A 3 4.37 -7.35 6.92
CA ILE A 3 2.95 -7.44 7.26
C ILE A 3 2.12 -7.65 6.00
N GLN A 4 0.99 -8.33 6.17
CA GLN A 4 -0.01 -8.48 5.12
C GLN A 4 -0.91 -7.25 5.04
N CYS A 5 -0.97 -6.65 3.85
CA CYS A 5 -1.94 -5.63 3.49
C CYS A 5 -2.82 -6.13 2.36
N ARG A 6 -4.12 -5.82 2.43
CA ARG A 6 -5.04 -6.07 1.33
C ARG A 6 -5.21 -4.79 0.53
N ILE A 7 -4.99 -4.90 -0.78
CA ILE A 7 -5.20 -3.81 -1.73
C ILE A 7 -6.47 -4.12 -2.50
N TYR A 8 -7.42 -3.19 -2.43
CA TYR A 8 -8.72 -3.33 -3.09
C TYR A 8 -8.69 -2.71 -4.49
N PHE A 9 -9.24 -3.41 -5.47
CA PHE A 9 -9.50 -2.94 -6.83
C PHE A 9 -11.02 -2.95 -7.09
N GLN A 10 -11.48 -2.48 -8.25
CA GLN A 10 -12.92 -2.33 -8.51
C GLN A 10 -13.72 -3.63 -8.32
N ASN A 11 -13.17 -4.77 -8.73
CA ASN A 11 -13.86 -6.07 -8.70
C ASN A 11 -13.09 -7.16 -7.94
N ASP A 12 -11.93 -6.85 -7.38
CA ASP A 12 -11.06 -7.85 -6.75
C ASP A 12 -10.16 -7.23 -5.67
N SER A 13 -9.36 -8.05 -4.99
CA SER A 13 -8.34 -7.60 -4.06
C SER A 13 -7.09 -8.49 -4.10
N ALA A 14 -5.93 -7.88 -3.94
CA ALA A 14 -4.67 -8.60 -3.77
C ALA A 14 -4.22 -8.53 -2.32
N VAL A 15 -3.71 -9.63 -1.78
CA VAL A 15 -2.98 -9.63 -0.50
C VAL A 15 -1.49 -9.54 -0.81
N VAL A 16 -0.83 -8.55 -0.25
CA VAL A 16 0.58 -8.25 -0.49
C VAL A 16 1.37 -8.23 0.82
N LEU A 17 2.64 -8.61 0.76
CA LEU A 17 3.60 -8.52 1.87
C LEU A 17 4.45 -7.26 1.73
N LEU A 18 4.33 -6.38 2.73
CA LEU A 18 5.01 -5.08 2.77
C LEU A 18 5.89 -4.96 4.01
N ASN A 19 6.95 -4.17 3.91
CA ASN A 19 7.84 -3.89 5.05
C ASN A 19 7.05 -3.12 6.11
N SER A 20 6.99 -3.68 7.32
CA SER A 20 6.20 -3.09 8.42
C SER A 20 6.66 -1.68 8.77
N VAL A 21 7.97 -1.41 8.76
CA VAL A 21 8.51 -0.08 9.09
C VAL A 21 8.04 0.97 8.09
N LEU A 22 8.07 0.65 6.80
CA LEU A 22 7.60 1.58 5.77
C LEU A 22 6.10 1.82 5.87
N VAL A 23 5.31 0.80 6.22
CA VAL A 23 3.87 0.97 6.46
C VAL A 23 3.61 1.91 7.63
N GLU A 24 4.31 1.74 8.75
CA GLU A 24 4.13 2.61 9.93
C GLU A 24 4.60 4.04 9.64
N LEU A 25 5.69 4.23 8.88
CA LEU A 25 6.14 5.55 8.46
C LEU A 25 5.12 6.25 7.55
N LEU A 26 4.53 5.51 6.60
CA LEU A 26 3.47 6.05 5.76
C LEU A 26 2.23 6.39 6.60
N ALA A 27 1.85 5.56 7.56
CA ALA A 27 0.74 5.86 8.46
C ALA A 27 0.96 7.19 9.21
N LEU A 28 2.16 7.41 9.73
CA LEU A 28 2.53 8.69 10.36
C LEU A 28 2.42 9.87 9.40
N GLN A 29 2.88 9.73 8.16
CA GLN A 29 2.76 10.77 7.13
C GLN A 29 1.30 11.10 6.77
N LEU A 30 0.41 10.10 6.89
CA LEU A 30 -1.03 10.26 6.70
C LEU A 30 -1.74 10.83 7.94
N GLY A 31 -1.03 11.07 9.05
CA GLY A 31 -1.58 11.60 10.30
C GLY A 31 -2.19 10.53 11.22
N GLU A 32 -1.93 9.26 10.96
CA GLU A 32 -2.46 8.13 11.74
C GLU A 32 -1.47 7.66 12.81
N TYR A 33 -1.99 7.08 13.89
CA TYR A 33 -1.16 6.52 14.97
C TYR A 33 -0.66 5.11 14.61
N PRO A 34 0.67 4.85 14.73
CA PRO A 34 1.25 3.54 14.41
C PRO A 34 0.60 2.38 15.16
N HIS A 35 0.62 1.19 14.57
CA HIS A 35 0.07 -0.04 15.13
C HIS A 35 -1.44 -0.05 15.39
N SER A 36 -2.18 0.97 14.94
CA SER A 36 -3.64 1.00 15.00
C SER A 36 -4.29 0.28 13.82
N ALA A 37 -5.53 -0.17 13.99
CA ALA A 37 -6.31 -0.74 12.89
C ALA A 37 -6.60 0.33 11.83
N GLU A 38 -6.82 1.56 12.28
CA GLU A 38 -7.07 2.77 11.51
C GLU A 38 -5.89 3.09 10.58
N ALA A 39 -4.67 3.09 11.11
CA ALA A 39 -3.44 3.26 10.33
C ALA A 39 -3.34 2.23 9.20
N LYS A 40 -3.62 0.95 9.51
CA LYS A 40 -3.59 -0.11 8.50
C LYS A 40 -4.62 0.13 7.40
N VAL A 41 -5.82 0.56 7.75
CA VAL A 41 -6.89 0.88 6.78
C VAL A 41 -6.52 2.10 5.93
N ALA A 42 -5.99 3.16 6.54
CA ALA A 42 -5.56 4.37 5.85
C ALA A 42 -4.47 4.06 4.82
N VAL A 43 -3.44 3.30 5.22
CA VAL A 43 -2.36 2.86 4.32
C VAL A 43 -2.89 1.97 3.20
N GLN A 44 -3.81 1.04 3.48
CA GLN A 44 -4.41 0.19 2.43
C GLN A 44 -5.21 1.01 1.40
N ARG A 45 -5.98 2.00 1.87
CA ARG A 45 -6.73 2.90 0.99
C ARG A 45 -5.79 3.73 0.12
N TRP A 46 -4.77 4.31 0.74
CA TRP A 46 -3.76 5.09 0.04
C TRP A 46 -3.02 4.26 -1.01
N LEU A 47 -2.52 3.07 -0.63
CA LEU A 47 -1.81 2.18 -1.54
C LEU A 47 -2.69 1.72 -2.70
N GLY A 48 -3.95 1.38 -2.44
CA GLY A 48 -4.89 1.03 -3.50
C GLY A 48 -5.11 2.17 -4.48
N ALA A 49 -5.22 3.42 -4.00
CA ALA A 49 -5.31 4.57 -4.88
C ALA A 49 -4.01 4.78 -5.68
N ALA A 50 -2.84 4.72 -5.02
CA ALA A 50 -1.54 4.93 -5.66
C ALA A 50 -1.25 3.89 -6.76
N VAL A 51 -1.46 2.59 -6.46
CA VAL A 51 -1.26 1.51 -7.43
C VAL A 51 -2.22 1.66 -8.61
N ARG A 52 -3.51 1.92 -8.37
CA ARG A 52 -4.50 2.10 -9.45
C ARG A 52 -4.20 3.31 -10.33
N ASN A 53 -3.80 4.42 -9.72
CA ASN A 53 -3.49 5.65 -10.44
C ASN A 53 -2.25 5.48 -11.34
N ARG A 54 -1.28 4.66 -10.93
CA ARG A 54 -0.02 4.49 -11.66
C ARG A 54 -0.04 3.36 -12.68
N PHE A 55 -0.63 2.22 -12.34
CA PHE A 55 -0.52 0.98 -13.14
C PHE A 55 -1.83 0.61 -13.87
N GLY A 56 -2.91 1.35 -13.63
CA GLY A 56 -4.22 1.06 -14.22
C GLY A 56 -5.21 0.54 -13.19
N HIS A 57 -6.49 0.69 -13.51
CA HIS A 57 -7.63 0.53 -12.61
C HIS A 57 -8.15 -0.92 -12.53
N LEU A 58 -7.64 -1.82 -13.40
CA LEU A 58 -8.03 -3.22 -13.49
C LEU A 58 -6.84 -4.12 -13.14
N MET A 59 -7.09 -5.08 -12.25
CA MET A 59 -6.14 -6.12 -11.88
C MET A 59 -6.39 -7.35 -12.77
N GLY A 60 -5.38 -7.75 -13.53
CA GLY A 60 -5.27 -9.05 -14.16
C GLY A 60 -4.77 -10.12 -13.18
N LYS A 61 -5.01 -11.39 -13.50
CA LYS A 61 -4.64 -12.54 -12.65
C LYS A 61 -3.12 -12.64 -12.40
N ASP A 62 -2.33 -12.19 -13.36
CA ASP A 62 -0.86 -12.31 -13.36
C ASP A 62 -0.16 -10.97 -13.07
N ASP A 63 -0.91 -9.96 -12.63
CA ASP A 63 -0.35 -8.64 -12.36
C ASP A 63 0.55 -8.66 -11.11
N PRO A 64 1.75 -8.03 -11.17
CA PRO A 64 2.70 -8.01 -10.06
C PRO A 64 2.32 -6.95 -9.00
N VAL A 65 1.11 -7.05 -8.45
CA VAL A 65 0.54 -6.06 -7.51
C VAL A 65 1.41 -5.86 -6.27
N GLU A 66 2.06 -6.90 -5.77
CA GLU A 66 2.98 -6.79 -4.63
C GLU A 66 4.19 -5.91 -4.97
N GLU A 67 4.77 -6.07 -6.16
CA GLU A 67 5.91 -5.26 -6.60
C GLU A 67 5.50 -3.80 -6.78
N TRP A 68 4.36 -3.56 -7.42
CA TRP A 68 3.78 -2.23 -7.56
C TRP A 68 3.52 -1.55 -6.22
N ALA A 69 2.94 -2.28 -5.26
CA ALA A 69 2.69 -1.78 -3.93
C ALA A 69 3.98 -1.45 -3.18
N ARG A 70 5.01 -2.30 -3.28
CA ARG A 70 6.34 -2.04 -2.70
C ARG A 70 6.99 -0.81 -3.31
N LEU A 71 6.88 -0.62 -4.62
CA LEU A 71 7.42 0.55 -5.33
C LEU A 71 6.70 1.83 -4.85
N CYS A 72 5.37 1.86 -4.89
CA CYS A 72 4.58 3.01 -4.43
C CYS A 72 4.84 3.34 -2.96
N LEU A 73 4.95 2.33 -2.09
CA LEU A 73 5.27 2.52 -0.68
C LEU A 73 6.67 3.11 -0.48
N SER A 74 7.66 2.57 -1.20
CA SER A 74 9.06 3.02 -1.07
C SER A 74 9.22 4.45 -1.57
N GLU A 75 8.60 4.81 -2.70
CA GLU A 75 8.63 6.18 -3.21
C GLU A 75 7.90 7.16 -2.28
N ALA A 76 6.76 6.78 -1.71
CA ALA A 76 6.04 7.64 -0.78
C ALA A 76 6.84 7.93 0.50
N VAL A 77 7.53 6.93 1.04
CA VAL A 77 8.26 7.09 2.31
C VAL A 77 9.66 7.66 2.09
N LEU A 78 10.37 7.22 1.05
CA LEU A 78 11.79 7.52 0.82
C LEU A 78 12.01 8.59 -0.25
N GLY A 79 11.03 8.84 -1.12
CA GLY A 79 11.11 9.80 -2.22
C GLY A 79 10.84 11.25 -1.83
N HIS A 80 10.41 11.51 -0.60
CA HIS A 80 10.40 12.88 -0.03
C HIS A 80 11.85 13.32 0.29
N ARG A 81 12.56 13.79 -0.73
CA ARG A 81 13.79 14.60 -0.61
C ARG A 81 13.63 15.91 -1.35
#